data_AF-A0A0H4VHQ6-F1
#
_entry.id   AF-A0A0H4VHQ6-F1
#
_cell.length_a   1.000
_cell.length_b   1.000
_cell.length_c   1.000
_cell.angle_alpha   90.00
_cell.angle_beta   90.00
_cell.angle_gamma   90.00
#
_symmetry.space_group_name_H-M   'P 1'
#
loop_
_entity.id
_entity.type
_entity.pdbx_description
1 polymer ?
#
loop_
_entity_poly.entity_id
_entity_poly.type
_entity_poly.pdbx_seq_one_letter_code
_entity_poly.pdbx_strand_id
1 'polypeptide(L)' 'MQLHHIVPKAKKGRATVRVHPICHRTIHTHFTNAELARIDGERGPLREHEEIAKFLRWIAGKPPDFHAPTRSAQR' A
#
# COMPACT_ATOMS: atom_id res chain seq x y z
N MET A 1 1.26 13.45 -2.13
CA MET A 1 1.86 12.34 -2.90
C MET A 1 3.14 11.85 -2.23
N GLN A 2 3.38 10.53 -2.21
CA GLN A 2 4.61 9.87 -1.74
C GLN A 2 5.05 8.81 -2.77
N LEU A 3 6.35 8.46 -2.78
CA LEU A 3 6.88 7.37 -3.58
C LEU A 3 6.88 6.07 -2.76
N HIS A 4 6.18 5.06 -3.25
CA HIS A 4 6.17 3.73 -2.65
C HIS A 4 7.00 2.76 -3.49
N HIS A 5 7.85 1.97 -2.83
CA HIS A 5 8.58 0.89 -3.49
C HIS A 5 7.67 -0.35 -3.56
N ILE A 6 7.26 -0.74 -4.77
CA ILE A 6 6.38 -1.91 -4.97
C ILE A 6 7.05 -3.23 -4.58
N VAL A 7 8.38 -3.26 -4.65
CA VAL A 7 9.23 -4.29 -4.07
C VAL A 7 10.09 -3.59 -3.01
N PRO A 8 10.14 -4.06 -1.75
CA PRO A 8 10.89 -3.39 -0.71
C PRO A 8 12.35 -3.13 -1.11
N LYS A 9 12.86 -1.94 -0.78
CA LYS A 9 14.26 -1.56 -1.06
C LYS A 9 15.27 -2.57 -0.49
N ALA A 10 14.97 -3.15 0.68
CA ALA A 10 15.77 -4.20 1.31
C ALA A 10 15.91 -5.48 0.46
N LYS A 11 15.01 -5.70 -0.49
CA LYS A 11 15.05 -6.80 -1.47
C LYS A 11 15.51 -6.33 -2.85
N LYS A 12 16.28 -5.23 -2.90
CA LYS A 12 16.82 -4.61 -4.13
C LYS A 12 15.75 -4.06 -5.07
N GLY A 13 14.52 -3.83 -4.59
CA GLY A 13 13.47 -3.17 -5.37
C GLY A 13 13.85 -1.74 -5.74
N ARG A 14 13.72 -1.40 -7.04
CA ARG A 14 14.03 -0.06 -7.59
C ARG A 14 12.80 0.64 -8.16
N ALA A 15 11.79 -0.12 -8.54
CA ALA A 15 10.54 0.43 -9.07
C ALA A 15 9.77 1.14 -7.96
N THR A 16 9.39 2.39 -8.23
CA THR A 16 8.54 3.17 -7.35
C THR A 16 7.30 3.64 -8.08
N VAL A 17 6.20 3.75 -7.33
CA VAL A 17 4.95 4.29 -7.83
C VAL A 17 4.53 5.46 -6.94
N ARG A 18 3.93 6.48 -7.55
CA ARG A 18 3.32 7.58 -6.80
C ARG A 18 2.02 7.11 -6.18
N VAL A 19 1.89 7.31 -4.88
CA VAL A 19 0.69 6.97 -4.10
C VAL A 19 0.33 8.13 -3.18
N HIS A 20 -0.92 8.14 -2.71
CA HIS A 20 -1.32 9.04 -1.62
C HIS A 20 -0.50 8.73 -0.35
N PRO A 21 -0.26 9.72 0.53
CA PRO A 21 0.37 9.46 1.82
C PRO A 21 -0.37 8.41 2.65
N ILE A 22 -1.72 8.44 2.61
CA ILE A 22 -2.57 7.46 3.27
C ILE A 22 -2.48 6.06 2.66
N CYS A 23 -2.37 5.94 1.33
CA CYS A 23 -2.17 4.64 0.68
C CYS A 23 -0.85 4.02 1.12
N HIS A 24 0.22 4.82 1.18
CA HIS A 24 1.52 4.36 1.66
C HIS A 24 1.44 3.80 3.08
N ARG A 25 0.80 4.55 3.99
CA ARG A 25 0.62 4.13 5.39
C ARG A 25 -0.21 2.86 5.47
N THR A 26 -1.33 2.79 4.74
CA THR A 26 -2.25 1.63 4.75
C THR A 26 -1.56 0.36 4.27
N ILE A 27 -0.75 0.43 3.20
CA ILE A 27 0.02 -0.74 2.72
C ILE A 27 0.93 -1.27 3.84
N HIS A 28 1.66 -0.39 4.53
CA HIS A 28 2.56 -0.79 5.62
C HIS A 28 1.85 -1.15 6.93
N THR A 29 0.59 -0.78 7.09
CA THR A 29 -0.25 -1.22 8.21
C THR A 29 -0.72 -2.67 8.04
N HIS A 30 -1.03 -3.09 6.81
CA HIS A 30 -1.54 -4.44 6.52
C HIS A 30 -0.49 -5.43 6.06
N PHE A 31 0.60 -4.98 5.45
CA PHE A 31 1.66 -5.84 4.93
C PHE A 31 3.02 -5.49 5.51
N THR A 32 3.73 -6.52 5.91
CA THR A 32 5.16 -6.46 6.24
C THR A 32 6.00 -6.41 4.96
N ASN A 33 7.25 -5.95 5.09
CA ASN A 33 8.21 -6.01 3.98
C ASN A 33 8.43 -7.45 3.47
N ALA A 34 8.31 -8.47 4.33
CA ALA A 34 8.45 -9.85 3.91
C ALA A 34 7.26 -10.33 3.06
N GLU A 35 6.04 -9.90 3.38
CA GLU A 35 4.85 -10.16 2.56
C GLU A 35 4.92 -9.44 1.21
N LEU A 36 5.23 -8.14 1.23
CA LEU A 36 5.39 -7.36 -0.01
C LEU A 36 6.50 -7.92 -0.92
N ALA A 37 7.58 -8.44 -0.33
CA ALA A 37 8.64 -9.09 -1.09
C ALA A 37 8.18 -10.38 -1.79
N ARG A 38 7.29 -11.17 -1.16
CA ARG A 38 6.74 -12.39 -1.76
C ARG A 38 5.80 -12.10 -2.93
N ILE A 39 5.15 -10.94 -2.89
CA ILE A 39 4.23 -10.48 -3.93
C ILE A 39 5.01 -9.91 -5.14
N ASP A 40 6.30 -9.60 -4.98
CA ASP A 40 7.20 -9.13 -6.04
C ASP A 40 6.64 -8.00 -6.92
N GLY A 41 5.90 -7.07 -6.31
CA GLY A 41 5.32 -5.92 -7.00
C GLY A 41 4.01 -6.19 -7.75
N GLU A 42 3.47 -7.41 -7.67
CA GLU A 42 2.14 -7.71 -8.19
C GLU A 42 1.04 -7.00 -7.40
N ARG A 43 0.00 -6.54 -8.09
CA ARG A 43 -1.13 -5.84 -7.46
C ARG A 43 -2.28 -6.77 -7.10
N GLY A 44 -2.34 -7.97 -7.69
CA GLY A 44 -3.41 -8.95 -7.47
C GLY A 44 -3.52 -9.35 -5.99
N PRO A 45 -2.44 -9.87 -5.38
CA PRO A 45 -2.46 -10.31 -3.99
C PRO A 45 -2.83 -9.19 -2.99
N LEU A 46 -2.48 -7.92 -3.29
CA LEU A 46 -2.88 -6.78 -2.47
C LEU A 46 -4.41 -6.57 -2.51
N ARG A 47 -5.02 -6.75 -3.68
CA ARG A 47 -6.47 -6.55 -3.89
C ARG A 47 -7.31 -7.69 -3.34
N GLU A 48 -6.73 -8.88 -3.18
CA GLU A 48 -7.40 -10.03 -2.57
C GLU A 48 -7.54 -9.89 -1.06
N HIS A 49 -6.70 -9.08 -0.41
CA HIS A 49 -6.83 -8.78 1.01
C HIS A 49 -8.10 -7.94 1.26
N GLU A 50 -9.06 -8.50 1.99
CA GLU A 50 -10.41 -7.92 2.14
C GLU A 50 -10.41 -6.46 2.61
N GLU A 51 -9.65 -6.16 3.67
CA GLU A 51 -9.56 -4.79 4.21
C GLU A 51 -8.92 -3.81 3.23
N ILE A 52 -7.94 -4.25 2.44
CA ILE A 52 -7.31 -3.43 1.40
C ILE A 52 -8.28 -3.21 0.26
N ALA A 53 -9.04 -4.22 -0.15
CA ALA A 53 -10.07 -4.08 -1.17
C ALA A 53 -11.13 -3.04 -0.76
N LYS A 54 -11.60 -3.08 0.50
CA LYS A 54 -12.52 -2.07 1.06
C LYS A 54 -11.91 -0.68 1.04
N PHE A 55 -10.66 -0.55 1.49
CA PHE A 55 -9.93 0.72 1.46
C PHE A 55 -9.77 1.26 0.03
N LEU A 56 -9.40 0.41 -0.92
CA LEU A 56 -9.21 0.79 -2.33
C LEU A 56 -10.51 1.32 -2.96
N ARG A 57 -11.66 0.71 -2.64
CA ARG A 57 -12.97 1.22 -3.07
C ARG A 57 -13.27 2.61 -2.50
N TRP A 58 -12.96 2.81 -1.22
CA TRP A 58 -13.21 4.09 -0.54
C TRP A 58 -12.27 5.22 -1.01
N ILE A 59 -11.00 4.92 -1.28
CA ILE A 59 -9.98 5.93 -1.65
C ILE A 59 -10.00 6.29 -3.14
N ALA A 60 -10.60 5.48 -4.01
CA ALA A 60 -10.47 5.59 -5.47
C ALA A 60 -10.80 6.97 -6.07
N GLY A 61 -11.71 7.73 -5.45
CA GLY A 61 -12.11 9.06 -5.92
C GLY A 61 -11.51 10.23 -5.14
N LYS A 62 -10.53 10.00 -4.27
CA LYS A 62 -9.92 11.05 -3.43
C LYS A 62 -8.74 11.74 -4.13
N PRO A 63 -8.47 13.01 -3.83
CA PRO A 63 -7.38 13.74 -4.47
C PRO A 63 -5.99 13.23 -4.05
N PRO A 64 -4.93 13.44 -4.87
CA PRO A 64 -3.54 13.02 -4.65
C PRO A 64 -2.87 13.37 -3.31
N ASP A 65 -3.35 14.41 -2.66
CA ASP A 65 -2.90 14.97 -1.39
C ASP A 65 -3.85 14.65 -0.23
N PHE A 66 -4.90 13.86 -0.48
CA PHE A 66 -5.89 13.48 0.52
C PHE A 66 -5.23 12.85 1.75
N HIS A 67 -5.65 13.36 2.90
CA HIS A 67 -5.16 12.94 4.20
C HIS A 67 -6.33 12.57 5.10
N ALA A 68 -6.26 11.39 5.71
CA ALA A 68 -7.17 10.95 6.76
C ALA A 68 -6.42 10.00 7.71
N PRO A 69 -6.88 9.84 8.96
CA PRO A 69 -6.31 8.87 9.89
C PRO A 69 -6.39 7.46 9.29
N THR A 70 -5.25 6.75 9.26
CA THR A 70 -5.23 5.32 8.94
C THR A 70 -5.52 4.56 10.22
N ARG A 71 -6.60 3.76 10.23
CA ARG A 71 -6.90 2.88 11.36
C ARG A 71 -5.83 1.80 11.42
N SER A 72 -5.19 1.63 12.56
CA SER A 72 -4.21 0.57 12.77
C SER A 72 -4.90 -0.79 12.57
N ALA A 73 -4.35 -1.65 11.73
CA ALA A 73 -4.72 -3.06 11.76
C ALA A 73 -4.27 -3.60 13.11
N GLN A 74 -5.22 -4.04 13.93
CA GLN A 74 -4.93 -4.79 15.15
C GLN A 74 -4.39 -6.14 14.66
N ARG A 75 -3.07 -6.34 14.74
CA ARG A 75 -2.41 -7.57 14.29
C ARG A 75 -2.68 -8.70 15.27
#